data_AF-A0A060CB51-F1
#
_entry.id   AF-A0A060CB51-F1
#
_cell.length_a   1.000
_cell.length_b   1.000
_cell.length_c   1.000
_cell.angle_alpha   90.00
_cell.angle_beta   90.00
_cell.angle_gamma   90.00
#
_symmetry.space_group_name_H-M   'P 1'
#
loop_
_entity.id
_entity.type
_entity.pdbx_description
1 polymer ?
#
loop_
_entity_poly.entity_id
_entity_poly.type
_entity_poly.pdbx_seq_one_letter_code
_entity_poly.pdbx_strand_id
1 'polypeptide(L)'
;GDCVTFDAMNPEARDFIWDVCRENYVQYGIDFFWLDNSEPDYSVYDFSNYRYYLGPALKVSNVYPLLYTKAFFDGQKSTGQADFVNLVRSAWAGSQKYAARGVVRDVPSTFGAFRDQVAA
;
A
#
# COMPACT_ATOMS: atom_id res chain seq x y z
N GLY A 1 -1.27 -5.53 -19.30
CA GLY A 1 -0.42 -6.72 -19.52
C GLY A 1 -0.55 -7.61 -18.32
N ASP A 2 -0.20 -8.88 -18.45
CA ASP A 2 -0.29 -9.82 -17.33
C ASP A 2 0.72 -9.42 -16.25
N CYS A 3 0.24 -9.28 -15.02
CA CYS A 3 1.04 -8.87 -13.88
C CYS A 3 0.78 -9.77 -12.66
N VAL A 4 1.74 -9.78 -11.75
CA VAL A 4 1.64 -10.44 -10.45
C VAL A 4 1.90 -9.41 -9.38
N THR A 5 1.06 -9.39 -8.35
CA THR A 5 1.20 -8.51 -7.20
C THR A 5 2.43 -8.90 -6.38
N PHE A 6 3.27 -7.93 -6.01
CA PHE A 6 4.38 -8.20 -5.10
C PHE A 6 3.83 -8.60 -3.71
N ASP A 7 4.57 -9.42 -2.97
CA ASP A 7 4.12 -9.91 -1.67
C ASP A 7 4.57 -8.99 -0.53
N ALA A 8 3.70 -8.07 -0.09
CA ALA A 8 4.00 -7.20 1.05
C ALA A 8 4.25 -7.95 2.36
N MET A 9 3.80 -9.20 2.50
CA MET A 9 4.07 -10.03 3.67
C MET A 9 5.49 -10.60 3.68
N ASN A 10 6.14 -10.73 2.52
CA ASN A 10 7.52 -11.19 2.41
C ASN A 10 8.51 -10.03 2.73
N PRO A 11 9.37 -10.15 3.76
CA PRO A 11 10.37 -9.13 4.06
C PRO A 11 11.31 -8.80 2.89
N GLU A 12 11.79 -9.81 2.16
CA GLU A 12 12.72 -9.61 1.05
C GLU A 12 12.05 -8.85 -0.11
N ALA A 13 10.75 -9.09 -0.34
CA ALA A 13 10.00 -8.36 -1.36
C ALA A 13 9.78 -6.89 -0.97
N ARG A 14 9.63 -6.59 0.33
CA ARG A 14 9.53 -5.21 0.83
C ARG A 14 10.86 -4.46 0.66
N ASP A 15 11.97 -5.12 0.96
CA ASP A 15 13.30 -4.53 0.80
C ASP A 15 13.58 -4.28 -0.70
N PHE A 16 13.27 -5.26 -1.55
CA PHE A 16 13.43 -5.14 -3.00
C PHE A 16 12.65 -3.97 -3.60
N ILE A 17 11.36 -3.85 -3.31
CA ILE A 17 10.54 -2.78 -3.89
C ILE A 17 10.99 -1.41 -3.41
N TRP A 18 11.40 -1.29 -2.14
CA TRP A 18 11.96 -0.06 -1.61
C TRP A 18 13.27 0.31 -2.31
N ASP A 19 14.20 -0.63 -2.47
CA ASP A 19 15.48 -0.36 -3.11
C ASP A 19 15.29 0.14 -4.55
N VAL A 20 14.39 -0.49 -5.31
CA VAL A 20 14.01 -0.03 -6.65
C VAL A 20 13.46 1.40 -6.59
N CYS A 21 12.54 1.70 -5.67
CA CYS A 21 11.99 3.04 -5.56
C CYS A 21 13.01 4.09 -5.07
N ARG A 22 13.94 3.71 -4.19
CA ARG A 22 15.02 4.57 -3.72
C ARG A 22 15.92 4.97 -4.88
N GLU A 23 16.35 3.98 -5.66
CA GLU A 23 17.21 4.16 -6.83
C GLU A 23 16.51 4.89 -7.97
N ASN A 24 15.18 4.88 -8.08
CA ASN A 24 14.52 5.50 -9.23
C ASN A 24 13.77 6.79 -8.89
N TYR A 25 13.52 7.08 -7.61
CA TYR A 25 12.77 8.25 -7.18
C TYR A 25 13.50 9.03 -6.07
N VAL A 26 13.88 8.37 -4.98
CA VAL A 26 14.44 9.07 -3.81
C VAL A 26 15.78 9.73 -4.12
N GLN A 27 16.64 9.07 -4.91
CA GLN A 27 17.92 9.69 -5.30
C GLN A 27 17.75 10.99 -6.11
N TYR A 28 16.56 11.21 -6.68
CA TYR A 28 16.21 12.43 -7.40
C TYR A 28 15.42 13.44 -6.56
N GLY A 29 15.34 13.21 -5.24
CA GLY A 29 14.68 14.11 -4.30
C GLY A 29 13.17 13.89 -4.12
N ILE A 30 12.61 12.81 -4.67
CA ILE A 30 11.20 12.47 -4.43
C ILE A 30 11.04 11.86 -3.03
N ASP A 31 10.15 12.44 -2.24
CA ASP A 31 9.91 12.11 -0.83
C ASP A 31 8.44 11.79 -0.52
N PHE A 32 7.58 11.80 -1.54
CA PHE A 32 6.16 11.45 -1.44
C PHE A 32 5.85 10.30 -2.38
N PHE A 33 5.29 9.22 -1.83
CA PHE A 33 4.85 8.07 -2.61
C PHE A 33 3.34 7.94 -2.60
N TRP A 34 2.80 7.75 -3.81
CA TRP A 34 1.46 7.26 -3.99
C TRP A 34 1.51 5.73 -4.14
N LEU A 35 1.12 5.06 -3.07
CA LEU A 35 1.05 3.60 -2.96
C LEU A 35 -0.34 3.12 -3.40
N ASP A 36 -0.57 3.16 -4.71
CA ASP A 36 -1.82 2.72 -5.32
C ASP A 36 -2.04 1.21 -5.20
N ASN A 37 -3.28 0.75 -5.40
CA ASN A 37 -3.70 -0.65 -5.38
C ASN A 37 -3.21 -1.41 -4.13
N SER A 38 -3.35 -0.78 -2.96
CA SER A 38 -2.87 -1.28 -1.67
C SER A 38 -3.78 -2.32 -1.01
N GLU A 39 -4.89 -2.70 -1.62
CA GLU A 39 -5.87 -3.67 -1.11
C GLU A 39 -5.31 -5.10 -0.96
N PRO A 40 -4.63 -5.73 -1.95
CA PRO A 40 -4.30 -5.31 -3.32
C PRO A 40 -5.44 -5.48 -4.34
N ASP A 41 -5.43 -4.69 -5.41
CA ASP A 41 -6.51 -4.67 -6.42
C ASP A 41 -6.39 -5.87 -7.39
N TYR A 42 -7.04 -6.98 -7.04
CA TYR A 42 -7.09 -8.18 -7.87
C TYR A 42 -8.08 -8.01 -9.02
N SER A 43 -7.73 -8.56 -10.19
CA SER A 43 -8.68 -8.65 -11.31
C SER A 43 -9.93 -9.47 -10.96
N VAL A 44 -9.78 -10.49 -10.11
CA VAL A 44 -10.88 -11.28 -9.55
C VAL A 44 -10.61 -11.48 -8.05
N TYR A 45 -11.53 -11.05 -7.20
CA TYR A 45 -11.43 -11.18 -5.74
C TYR A 45 -11.77 -12.59 -5.24
N ASP A 46 -11.03 -13.60 -5.71
CA ASP A 46 -11.09 -14.98 -5.22
C ASP A 46 -9.96 -15.26 -4.22
N PHE A 47 -10.14 -14.84 -2.98
CA PHE A 47 -9.15 -15.02 -1.92
C PHE A 47 -8.77 -16.48 -1.64
N SER A 48 -9.57 -17.46 -2.08
CA SER A 48 -9.21 -18.88 -1.93
C SER A 48 -8.08 -19.30 -2.88
N ASN A 49 -7.91 -18.57 -3.99
CA ASN A 49 -6.94 -18.85 -5.05
C ASN A 49 -5.58 -18.15 -4.84
N TYR A 50 -5.45 -17.30 -3.81
CA TYR A 50 -4.22 -16.55 -3.54
C TYR A 50 -3.51 -17.02 -2.27
N ARG A 51 -2.18 -16.92 -2.27
CA ARG A 51 -1.32 -17.23 -1.12
C ARG A 51 -0.18 -16.24 -1.02
N TYR A 52 0.11 -15.84 0.22
CA TYR A 52 1.20 -14.96 0.61
C TYR A 52 2.22 -15.70 1.46
N TYR A 53 3.35 -15.04 1.74
CA TYR A 53 4.41 -15.52 2.61
C TYR A 53 3.90 -15.94 4.00
N LEU A 54 2.99 -15.16 4.59
CA LEU A 54 2.40 -15.48 5.90
C LEU A 54 1.28 -16.54 5.86
N GLY A 55 0.87 -16.99 4.67
CA GLY A 55 -0.10 -18.06 4.49
C GLY A 55 -1.19 -17.79 3.46
N PRO A 56 -2.27 -18.61 3.44
CA PRO A 56 -3.39 -18.44 2.52
C PRO A 56 -4.04 -17.07 2.65
N ALA A 57 -4.42 -16.45 1.54
CA ALA A 57 -5.02 -15.11 1.52
C ALA A 57 -6.28 -15.01 2.39
N LEU A 58 -7.15 -16.03 2.40
CA LEU A 58 -8.31 -16.12 3.31
C LEU A 58 -7.98 -15.89 4.80
N LYS A 59 -6.74 -16.17 5.23
CA LYS A 59 -6.32 -16.02 6.62
C LYS A 59 -5.63 -14.67 6.88
N VAL A 60 -4.96 -14.08 5.89
CA VAL A 60 -4.00 -13.00 6.13
C VAL A 60 -4.15 -11.76 5.24
N SER A 61 -5.00 -11.74 4.20
CA SER A 61 -5.05 -10.65 3.21
C SER A 61 -5.16 -9.26 3.80
N ASN A 62 -5.94 -9.11 4.87
CA ASN A 62 -6.23 -7.82 5.48
C ASN A 62 -4.98 -7.07 5.99
N VAL A 63 -3.87 -7.77 6.29
CA VAL A 63 -2.63 -7.12 6.73
C VAL A 63 -1.80 -6.55 5.58
N TYR A 64 -2.14 -6.86 4.32
CA TYR A 64 -1.39 -6.45 3.14
C TYR A 64 -1.15 -4.92 3.07
N PRO A 65 -2.18 -4.04 3.13
CA PRO A 65 -1.99 -2.59 3.05
C PRO A 65 -1.06 -2.02 4.13
N LEU A 66 -1.13 -2.59 5.34
CA LEU A 66 -0.28 -2.21 6.46
C LEU A 66 1.20 -2.47 6.14
N LEU A 67 1.52 -3.67 5.63
CA LEU A 67 2.88 -4.07 5.36
C LEU A 67 3.44 -3.41 4.10
N TYR A 68 2.60 -3.12 3.11
CA TYR A 68 2.99 -2.32 1.95
C TYR A 68 3.40 -0.91 2.39
N THR A 69 2.56 -0.25 3.20
CA THR A 69 2.88 1.07 3.73
C THR A 69 4.14 1.04 4.59
N LYS A 70 4.28 0.01 5.43
CA LYS A 70 5.45 -0.18 6.29
C LYS A 70 6.75 -0.27 5.48
N ALA A 71 6.74 -0.92 4.32
CA ALA A 71 7.92 -1.04 3.46
C ALA A 71 8.50 0.35 3.11
N PHE A 72 7.64 1.25 2.65
CA PHE A 72 8.03 2.61 2.28
C PHE A 72 8.38 3.46 3.50
N PHE A 73 7.60 3.36 4.58
CA PHE A 73 7.90 4.09 5.81
C PHE A 73 9.28 3.75 6.38
N ASP A 74 9.59 2.46 6.53
CA ASP A 74 10.88 2.02 7.07
C ASP A 74 12.02 2.46 6.14
N GLY A 75 11.82 2.31 4.83
CA GLY A 75 12.75 2.76 3.82
C GLY A 75 13.05 4.26 3.88
N GLN A 76 12.01 5.10 3.89
CA GLN A 76 12.15 6.55 3.99
C GLN A 76 12.79 6.99 5.31
N LYS A 77 12.50 6.30 6.43
CA LYS A 77 13.21 6.56 7.69
C LYS A 77 14.69 6.20 7.60
N SER A 78 15.05 5.13 6.88
CA SER A 78 16.45 4.74 6.71
C SER A 78 17.28 5.76 5.91
N THR A 79 16.65 6.57 5.05
CA THR A 79 17.32 7.64 4.29
C THR A 79 17.39 8.97 5.04
N GLY A 80 16.93 9.02 6.30
CA GLY A 80 16.96 10.22 7.13
C GLY A 80 15.80 11.18 6.88
N GLN A 81 14.77 10.79 6.11
CA GLN A 81 13.59 11.64 5.93
C GLN A 81 12.82 11.77 7.26
N ALA A 82 12.65 13.01 7.73
CA ALA A 82 11.98 13.30 8.99
C ALA A 82 10.46 13.43 8.81
N ASP A 83 10.04 14.23 7.83
CA ASP A 83 8.65 14.63 7.60
C ASP A 83 8.21 14.20 6.20
N PHE A 84 7.46 13.12 6.13
CA PHE A 84 6.87 12.62 4.88
C PHE A 84 5.52 11.97 5.15
N VAL A 85 4.75 11.80 4.08
CA VAL A 85 3.46 11.11 4.11
C VAL A 85 3.30 10.33 2.81
N ASN A 86 2.66 9.17 2.90
CA ASN A 86 2.35 8.34 1.74
C ASN A 86 0.85 8.28 1.53
N LEU A 87 0.43 8.41 0.27
CA LEU A 87 -0.96 8.28 -0.12
C LEU A 87 -1.30 6.80 -0.35
N VAL A 88 -2.27 6.28 0.38
CA VAL A 88 -2.66 4.86 0.34
C VAL A 88 -4.15 4.73 0.04
N ARG A 89 -4.57 3.68 -0.68
CA ARG A 89 -5.99 3.39 -0.96
C ARG A 89 -6.68 2.57 0.12
N SER A 90 -5.90 1.77 0.84
CA SER A 90 -6.39 0.82 1.82
C SER A 90 -5.47 0.83 3.04
N ALA A 91 -6.02 0.45 4.18
CA ALA A 91 -5.35 0.47 5.46
C ALA A 91 -5.86 -0.68 6.34
N TRP A 92 -5.06 -1.06 7.33
CA TRP A 92 -5.46 -1.97 8.38
C TRP A 92 -5.12 -1.37 9.75
N ALA A 93 -5.56 -2.04 10.82
CA ALA A 93 -5.24 -1.64 12.18
C ALA A 93 -3.74 -1.40 12.37
N GLY A 94 -3.37 -0.16 12.70
CA GLY A 94 -1.98 0.25 12.92
C GLY A 94 -1.34 1.03 11.76
N SER A 95 -1.98 1.13 10.59
CA SER A 95 -1.42 1.84 9.41
C SER A 95 -1.09 3.30 9.69
N GLN A 96 -1.81 3.96 10.61
CA GLN A 96 -1.55 5.34 11.00
C GLN A 96 -0.14 5.57 11.58
N LYS A 97 0.54 4.52 12.07
CA LYS A 97 1.90 4.61 12.59
C LYS A 97 2.96 4.77 11.49
N TYR A 98 2.60 4.48 10.23
CA TYR A 98 3.52 4.42 9.10
C TYR A 98 3.31 5.57 8.10
N ALA A 99 2.96 6.75 8.61
CA ALA A 99 2.72 7.96 7.80
C ALA A 99 1.74 7.73 6.63
N ALA A 100 0.73 6.88 6.84
CA ALA A 100 -0.27 6.55 5.84
C ALA A 100 -1.39 7.59 5.83
N ARG A 101 -1.65 8.19 4.67
CA ARG A 101 -2.85 9.01 4.42
C ARG A 101 -3.78 8.23 3.50
N GLY A 102 -4.85 7.69 4.09
CA GLY A 102 -5.92 7.02 3.34
C GLY A 102 -6.68 7.98 2.43
N VAL A 103 -7.03 7.52 1.24
CA VAL A 103 -7.92 8.22 0.31
C VAL A 103 -8.92 7.24 -0.28
N VAL A 104 -10.20 7.62 -0.26
CA VAL A 104 -11.23 6.87 -0.98
C VAL A 104 -11.15 7.22 -2.45
N ARG A 105 -11.15 6.19 -3.30
CA ARG A 105 -10.82 6.30 -4.73
C ARG A 105 -11.86 5.55 -5.56
N ASP A 106 -11.84 5.84 -6.85
CA ASP A 106 -12.64 5.17 -7.88
C ASP A 106 -14.16 5.18 -7.61
N VAL A 107 -14.64 6.24 -6.96
CA VAL A 107 -16.07 6.51 -6.75
C VAL A 107 -16.65 7.36 -7.88
N PRO A 108 -17.92 7.18 -8.26
CA PRO A 108 -18.52 7.97 -9.33
C PRO A 108 -18.70 9.44 -8.92
N SER A 109 -18.55 10.36 -9.86
CA SER A 109 -18.73 11.81 -9.64
C SER A 109 -20.21 12.19 -9.47
N THR A 110 -20.80 11.82 -8.33
CA THR A 110 -22.21 12.06 -8.01
C THR A 110 -22.37 12.65 -6.62
N PHE A 111 -23.47 13.38 -6.38
CA PHE A 111 -23.80 13.86 -5.04
C PHE A 111 -24.04 12.72 -4.03
N GLY A 112 -24.51 11.56 -4.50
CA GLY A 112 -24.64 10.36 -3.68
C GLY A 112 -23.29 9.90 -3.15
N ALA A 113 -22.31 9.70 -4.04
CA ALA A 113 -20.95 9.35 -3.64
C ALA A 113 -20.32 10.40 -2.72
N PHE A 114 -20.50 11.70 -3.01
CA PHE A 114 -20.02 12.78 -2.14
C PHE A 114 -20.57 12.67 -0.71
N ARG A 115 -21.88 12.40 -0.56
CA ARG A 115 -22.48 12.18 0.76
C ARG A 115 -21.87 10.97 1.46
N ASP A 116 -21.66 9.87 0.73
CA ASP A 116 -21.11 8.64 1.31
C ASP A 116 -19.67 8.86 1.82
N GLN A 117 -18.89 9.73 1.16
CA GLN A 117 -17.53 10.11 1.59
C GLN A 117 -17.46 10.90 2.90
N VAL A 118 -18.58 11.46 3.38
CA VAL A 118 -18.58 12.17 4.68
C VAL A 118 -18.57 11.18 5.85
N ALA A 119 -19.09 9.97 5.66
CA ALA A 119 -19.24 8.97 6.72
C ALA A 119 -18.19 7.84 6.67
N ALA A 120 -17.53 7.67 5.53
CA ALA A 120 -16.47 6.66 5.31
C ALA A 120 -15.21 6.97 6.14
#